data_AF-A0A7Y0U5F0-F1
#
_entry.id   AF-A0A7Y0U5F0-F1
#
_cell.length_a   1.000
_cell.length_b   1.000
_cell.length_c   1.000
_cell.angle_alpha   90.00
_cell.angle_beta   90.00
_cell.angle_gamma   90.00
#
_symmetry.space_group_name_H-M   'P 1'
#
loop_
_entity.id
_entity.type
_entity.pdbx_description
1 polymer ?
#
loop_
_entity_poly.entity_id
_entity_poly.type
_entity_poly.pdbx_seq_one_letter_code
_entity_poly.pdbx_strand_id
1 'polypeptide(L)'
;MELNDMVTRAVKKHLEIKKLSQSRLAKNIAYQQSRFNRRMNGQIPWSLRDIERLQNAGVEIPGIAVGHHAGSVVIDDHALLVEEG
;
A
#
# COMPACT_ATOMS: atom_id res chain seq x y z
N MET A 1 20.02 -10.65 -4.55
CA MET A 1 18.94 -9.87 -5.18
C MET A 1 18.49 -8.85 -4.13
N GLU A 2 18.81 -7.58 -4.33
CA GLU A 2 18.65 -6.55 -3.30
C GLU A 2 17.17 -6.25 -3.08
N LEU A 3 16.75 -6.17 -1.80
CA LEU A 3 15.39 -5.82 -1.37
C LEU A 3 14.80 -4.61 -2.14
N ASN A 4 15.66 -3.64 -2.47
CA ASN A 4 15.29 -2.44 -3.21
C ASN A 4 14.72 -2.71 -4.61
N ASP A 5 15.32 -3.63 -5.36
CA ASP A 5 14.85 -4.02 -6.68
C ASP A 5 13.49 -4.70 -6.60
N MET A 6 13.31 -5.56 -5.60
CA MET A 6 12.06 -6.28 -5.38
C MET A 6 10.91 -5.32 -5.06
N VAL A 7 11.12 -4.38 -4.13
CA VAL A 7 10.14 -3.35 -3.79
C VAL A 7 9.84 -2.46 -5.00
N THR A 8 10.86 -2.04 -5.75
CA THR A 8 10.68 -1.20 -6.94
C THR A 8 9.85 -1.92 -8.01
N ARG A 9 10.10 -3.21 -8.26
CA ARG A 9 9.31 -4.02 -9.20
C ARG A 9 7.87 -4.19 -8.73
N ALA A 10 7.65 -4.44 -7.45
CA ALA A 10 6.31 -4.54 -6.87
C ALA A 10 5.51 -3.24 -7.05
N VAL A 11 6.13 -2.10 -6.78
CA VAL A 11 5.52 -0.78 -7.00
C VAL A 11 5.18 -0.55 -8.47
N LYS A 12 6.09 -0.85 -9.41
CA LYS A 12 5.84 -0.73 -10.86
C LYS A 12 4.65 -1.59 -11.28
N LYS A 13 4.62 -2.85 -10.85
CA LYS A 13 3.51 -3.78 -11.14
C LYS A 13 2.17 -3.27 -10.60
N HIS A 14 2.15 -2.76 -9.37
CA HIS A 14 0.93 -2.21 -8.77
C HIS A 14 0.40 -0.99 -9.57
N LEU A 15 1.28 -0.08 -9.98
CA LEU A 15 0.91 1.08 -10.79
C LEU A 15 0.29 0.67 -12.13
N GLU A 16 0.87 -0.34 -12.78
CA GLU A 16 0.38 -0.90 -14.05
C GLU A 16 -1.01 -1.53 -13.88
N ILE A 17 -1.19 -2.43 -12.91
CA ILE A 17 -2.46 -3.12 -12.63
C ILE A 17 -3.57 -2.13 -12.30
N LYS A 18 -3.29 -1.15 -11.43
CA LYS A 18 -4.29 -0.17 -10.98
C LYS A 18 -4.45 1.01 -11.92
N LYS A 19 -3.67 1.09 -13.01
CA LYS A 19 -3.58 2.25 -13.92
C LYS A 19 -3.39 3.56 -13.14
N LEU A 20 -2.56 3.52 -12.10
CA LEU A 20 -2.24 4.65 -11.23
C LEU A 20 -0.96 5.34 -11.70
N SER A 21 -0.91 6.66 -11.58
CA SER A 21 0.34 7.40 -11.78
C SER A 21 1.22 7.35 -10.53
N GLN A 22 2.53 7.40 -10.71
CA GLN A 22 3.50 7.49 -9.60
C GLN A 22 3.20 8.67 -8.68
N SER A 23 2.77 9.82 -9.24
CA SER A 23 2.38 11.00 -8.47
C SER A 23 1.19 10.72 -7.55
N ARG A 24 0.18 9.99 -8.04
CA ARG A 24 -1.01 9.65 -7.26
C ARG A 24 -0.68 8.68 -6.13
N LEU A 25 0.15 7.67 -6.40
CA LEU A 25 0.63 6.76 -5.34
C LEU A 25 1.48 7.51 -4.30
N ALA A 26 2.39 8.38 -4.72
CA ALA A 26 3.19 9.19 -3.82
C ALA A 26 2.31 10.08 -2.91
N LYS A 27 1.25 10.69 -3.46
CA LYS A 27 0.26 11.45 -2.66
C LYS A 27 -0.45 10.56 -1.64
N ASN A 28 -0.88 9.36 -2.04
CA ASN A 28 -1.59 8.43 -1.16
C ASN A 28 -0.75 8.02 0.06
N ILE A 29 0.57 7.87 -0.09
CA ILE A 29 1.48 7.52 1.02
C ILE A 29 2.09 8.75 1.72
N ALA A 30 1.57 9.95 1.46
CA ALA A 30 2.05 11.24 1.97
C ALA A 30 3.55 11.47 1.70
N TYR A 31 3.98 11.21 0.47
CA TYR A 31 5.35 11.37 0.00
C TYR A 31 5.52 12.58 -0.93
N GLN A 32 6.68 13.24 -0.82
CA GLN A 32 7.14 14.15 -1.86
C GLN A 32 7.51 13.36 -3.12
N GLN A 33 7.00 13.78 -4.27
CA GLN A 33 7.21 13.13 -5.56
C GLN A 33 8.70 12.98 -5.91
N SER A 34 9.52 14.00 -5.61
CA SER A 34 10.97 13.97 -5.86
C SER A 34 11.66 12.85 -5.06
N ARG A 35 11.28 12.64 -3.80
CA ARG A 35 11.82 11.57 -2.95
C ARG A 35 11.36 10.19 -3.39
N PHE A 36 10.14 10.09 -3.89
CA PHE A 36 9.61 8.85 -4.46
C PHE A 36 10.35 8.48 -5.74
N ASN A 37 10.56 9.42 -6.66
CA ASN A 37 11.31 9.20 -7.89
C ASN A 37 12.76 8.78 -7.63
N ARG A 38 13.43 9.40 -6.66
CA ARG A 38 14.80 8.99 -6.28
C ARG A 38 14.86 7.52 -5.83
N ARG A 39 13.86 7.04 -5.08
CA ARG A 39 13.75 5.63 -4.68
C ARG A 39 13.44 4.70 -5.85
N MET A 40 12.50 5.08 -6.71
CA MET A 40 12.15 4.32 -7.92
C MET A 40 13.33 4.16 -8.89
N ASN A 41 14.27 5.12 -8.87
CA ASN A 41 15.50 5.10 -9.67
C ASN A 41 16.70 4.46 -8.92
N GLY A 42 16.50 3.92 -7.72
CA GLY A 42 17.58 3.30 -6.93
C GLY A 42 18.60 4.27 -6.32
N GLN A 43 18.39 5.59 -6.41
CA GLN A 43 19.29 6.59 -5.82
C GLN A 43 19.18 6.63 -4.29
N ILE A 44 18.05 6.19 -3.75
CA ILE A 44 17.78 6.11 -2.31
C ILE A 44 17.16 4.74 -2.03
N PRO A 45 17.66 3.98 -1.03
CA PRO A 45 17.07 2.71 -0.67
C PRO A 45 15.69 2.88 -0.01
N TRP A 46 14.85 1.86 -0.18
CA TRP A 46 13.56 1.74 0.50
C TRP A 46 13.78 1.40 1.97
N SER A 47 13.21 2.22 2.85
CA SER A 47 13.22 1.94 4.29
C SER A 47 12.05 1.04 4.67
N LEU A 48 12.15 0.33 5.81
CA LEU A 48 11.05 -0.50 6.34
C LEU A 48 9.74 0.30 6.49
N ARG A 49 9.83 1.53 7.00
CA ARG A 49 8.68 2.45 7.10
C ARG A 49 8.03 2.77 5.74
N ASP A 50 8.82 2.80 4.67
CA ASP A 50 8.30 3.05 3.32
C ASP A 50 7.55 1.82 2.81
N ILE A 51 8.10 0.64 3.08
CA ILE A 51 7.50 -0.66 2.75
C ILE A 51 6.15 -0.80 3.46
N GLU A 52 6.07 -0.48 4.74
CA GLU A 52 4.81 -0.51 5.51
C GLU A 52 3.75 0.43 4.90
N ARG A 53 4.14 1.65 4.53
CA ARG A 53 3.23 2.62 3.88
C ARG A 53 2.75 2.13 2.51
N LEU A 54 3.64 1.52 1.73
CA LEU A 54 3.29 0.94 0.43
C LEU A 54 2.28 -0.19 0.61
N GLN A 55 2.47 -1.07 1.60
CA GLN A 55 1.54 -2.16 1.89
C GLN A 55 0.20 -1.66 2.42
N ASN A 56 0.19 -0.63 3.26
CA ASN A 56 -1.04 0.03 3.70
C ASN A 56 -1.80 0.67 2.52
N ALA A 57 -1.07 1.18 1.52
CA ALA A 57 -1.65 1.65 0.26
C ALA A 57 -2.06 0.53 -0.71
N GLY A 58 -1.88 -0.74 -0.34
CA GLY A 58 -2.27 -1.92 -1.12
C GLY A 58 -1.23 -2.41 -2.13
N VAL A 59 0.03 -1.99 -2.02
CA VAL A 59 1.12 -2.52 -2.85
C VAL A 59 1.57 -3.87 -2.28
N GLU A 60 1.38 -4.93 -3.06
CA GLU A 60 1.78 -6.27 -2.68
C GLU A 60 3.28 -6.49 -2.96
N ILE A 61 4.07 -6.63 -1.91
CA ILE A 61 5.51 -6.86 -2.00
C ILE A 61 5.79 -8.33 -1.66
N PRO A 62 6.16 -9.17 -2.65
CA PRO A 62 6.36 -10.60 -2.42
C PRO A 62 7.47 -10.84 -1.39
N GLY A 63 7.25 -11.77 -0.46
CA GLY A 63 8.22 -12.11 0.59
C GLY A 63 8.24 -11.17 1.80
N ILE A 64 7.43 -10.11 1.82
CA ILE A 64 7.24 -9.24 2.99
C ILE A 64 5.78 -9.33 3.42
N ALA A 65 5.49 -10.03 4.52
CA ALA A 65 4.19 -10.00 5.18
C ALA A 65 4.29 -9.08 6.40
N VAL A 66 3.96 -7.79 6.24
CA VAL A 66 3.78 -6.89 7.39
C VAL A 66 2.33 -6.99 7.81
N GLY A 67 2.11 -7.23 9.11
CA GLY A 67 0.80 -7.58 9.68
C GLY A 67 -0.32 -6.63 9.26
N HIS A 68 -1.28 -7.17 8.53
CA HIS A 68 -2.52 -6.50 8.14
C HIS A 68 -3.40 -6.36 9.39
N HIS A 69 -3.36 -5.21 10.04
CA HIS A 69 -4.29 -4.80 11.11
C HIS A 69 -4.91 -3.49 10.62
N ALA A 70 -6.22 -3.29 10.45
CA ALA A 70 -7.42 -4.07 10.61
C ALA A 70 -8.35 -3.63 9.45
N GLY A 71 -9.13 -4.51 8.84
CA GLY A 71 -10.40 -4.88 9.43
C GLY A 71 -11.35 -3.68 9.42
N SER A 72 -11.82 -3.29 8.23
CA SER A 72 -13.02 -2.48 8.08
C SER A 72 -14.19 -3.31 8.60
N VAL A 73 -14.50 -3.20 9.88
CA VAL A 73 -15.76 -3.68 10.44
C VAL A 73 -16.78 -2.57 10.21
N VAL A 74 -17.42 -2.63 9.04
CA VAL A 74 -18.75 -2.06 8.88
C VAL A 74 -19.71 -3.13 9.40
N ILE A 75 -20.15 -2.99 10.65
CA ILE A 75 -21.37 -3.69 11.08
C ILE A 75 -22.49 -2.83 10.49
N ASP A 76 -23.02 -3.28 9.36
CA ASP A 76 -24.24 -2.71 8.79
C ASP A 76 -25.36 -2.96 9.80
N ASP A 77 -25.80 -1.86 10.41
CA ASP A 77 -27.01 -1.76 11.20
C ASP A 77 -28.20 -1.96 10.27
N HIS A 78 -28.77 -3.17 10.23
CA HIS A 78 -30.19 -3.40 9.93
C HIS A 78 -30.56 -4.88 10.04
N ALA A 79 -31.16 -5.30 11.17
CA ALA A 79 -32.14 -6.39 11.19
C ALA A 79 -32.98 -6.36 12.48
N LEU A 80 -34.08 -5.59 12.39
CA LEU A 80 -35.42 -5.91 12.87
C LEU A 80 -35.62 -6.29 14.35
N LEU A 81 -36.21 -5.32 15.06
CA LEU A 81 -37.30 -5.53 16.01
C LEU A 81 -38.21 -6.70 15.60
N VAL A 82 -38.30 -7.71 16.46
CA VAL A 82 -39.50 -8.54 16.58
C VAL A 82 -39.79 -8.68 18.07
N GLU A 83 -40.81 -7.94 18.50
CA GLU A 83 -41.60 -8.24 19.69
C GLU A 83 -42.20 -9.65 19.62
N GLU A 84 -42.62 -10.13 20.79
CA GLU A 84 -43.63 -11.16 21.05
C GLU A 84 -43.13 -12.54 21.49
N GLY A 85 -43.56 -12.88 22.72
CA GLY A 85 -43.35 -14.14 23.43
C GLY A 85 -43.55 -13.94 24.93
#